data_AF-A0A5R9BT44-F1
#
_entry.id   AF-A0A5R9BT44-F1
#
_cell.length_a   1.000
_cell.length_b   1.000
_cell.length_c   1.000
_cell.angle_alpha   90.00
_cell.angle_beta   90.00
_cell.angle_gamma   90.00
#
_symmetry.space_group_name_H-M   'P 1'
#
loop_
_entity.id
_entity.type
_entity.pdbx_description
1 polymer ?
#
loop_
_entity_poly.entity_id
_entity_poly.type
_entity_poly.pdbx_seq_one_letter_code
_entity_poly.pdbx_strand_id
1 'polypeptide(L)' 'MKFQNQNFFVAVRRKRGELNISVNELARQTGVSRWTLDKILKGRTNSLRPSTIRKINEWLYKHV' A
#
# COMPACT_ATOMS: atom_id res chain seq x y z
N MET A 1 13.78 12.90 -10.68
CA MET A 1 13.83 12.26 -9.34
C MET A 1 12.98 10.98 -9.34
N LYS A 2 13.60 9.80 -9.27
CA LYS A 2 12.94 8.46 -9.39
C LYS A 2 13.00 7.61 -8.11
N PHE A 3 13.20 8.22 -6.93
CA PHE A 3 13.55 7.49 -5.70
C PHE A 3 12.45 7.34 -4.63
N GLN A 4 11.24 7.88 -4.81
CA GLN A 4 10.21 7.77 -3.74
C GLN A 4 9.38 6.47 -3.74
N ASN A 5 9.39 5.68 -4.82
CA ASN A 5 8.44 4.57 -4.95
C ASN A 5 8.87 3.28 -4.22
N GLN A 6 10.17 2.97 -4.12
CA GLN A 6 10.61 1.71 -3.49
C GLN A 6 10.31 1.69 -1.98
N ASN A 7 10.54 2.80 -1.29
CA ASN A 7 10.28 2.90 0.14
C ASN A 7 8.79 2.74 0.47
N PHE A 8 7.90 3.29 -0.37
CA PHE A 8 6.45 3.15 -0.20
C PHE A 8 6.01 1.68 -0.28
N PHE A 9 6.42 0.94 -1.32
CA PHE A 9 6.02 -0.47 -1.46
C PHE A 9 6.53 -1.33 -0.30
N VAL A 10 7.76 -1.08 0.16
CA VAL A 10 8.35 -1.81 1.29
C VAL A 10 7.62 -1.50 2.59
N ALA A 11 7.29 -0.24 2.87
CA ALA A 11 6.54 0.16 4.05
C ALA A 11 5.17 -0.55 4.13
N VAL A 12 4.44 -0.58 3.02
CA VAL A 12 3.14 -1.28 2.94
C VAL A 12 3.28 -2.77 3.22
N ARG A 13 4.30 -3.43 2.63
CA ARG A 13 4.53 -4.87 2.86
C ARG A 13 4.89 -5.17 4.31
N ARG A 14 5.78 -4.38 4.90
CA ARG A 14 6.23 -4.54 6.29
C ARG A 14 5.07 -4.38 7.25
N LYS A 15 4.35 -3.24 7.17
CA LYS A 15 3.22 -2.97 8.05
C LYS A 15 2.12 -4.04 7.92
N ARG A 16 1.82 -4.49 6.70
CA ARG A 16 0.86 -5.60 6.49
C ARG A 16 1.31 -6.89 7.17
N GLY A 17 2.60 -7.21 7.10
CA GLY A 17 3.21 -8.38 7.75
C GLY A 17 3.17 -8.27 9.27
N GLU A 18 3.52 -7.11 9.82
CA GLU A 18 3.46 -6.82 11.26
C GLU A 18 2.04 -6.98 11.83
N LEU A 19 1.03 -6.52 11.09
CA LEU A 19 -0.38 -6.66 11.48
C LEU A 19 -0.95 -8.06 11.17
N ASN A 20 -0.20 -8.92 10.47
CA ASN A 20 -0.62 -10.24 10.01
C ASN A 20 -1.99 -10.23 9.29
N ILE A 21 -2.26 -9.22 8.45
CA ILE A 21 -3.54 -9.08 7.75
C ILE A 21 -3.49 -9.59 6.30
N SER A 22 -4.63 -10.12 5.86
CA SER A 22 -4.84 -10.52 4.47
C SER A 22 -4.90 -9.31 3.53
N VAL A 23 -4.72 -9.52 2.23
CA VAL A 23 -4.89 -8.46 1.22
C VAL A 23 -6.34 -7.97 1.16
N ASN A 24 -7.32 -8.84 1.46
CA ASN A 24 -8.73 -8.45 1.55
C ASN A 24 -8.97 -7.50 2.72
N GLU A 25 -8.37 -7.78 3.87
CA GLU A 25 -8.50 -6.91 5.04
C GLU A 25 -7.79 -5.57 4.81
N LEU A 26 -6.61 -5.58 4.19
CA LEU A 26 -5.95 -4.34 3.76
C LEU A 26 -6.82 -3.52 2.80
N ALA A 27 -7.52 -4.18 1.87
CA ALA A 27 -8.45 -3.52 0.95
C ALA A 27 -9.60 -2.86 1.69
N ARG A 28 -10.17 -3.54 2.69
CA ARG A 28 -11.24 -3.03 3.55
C ARG A 28 -10.77 -1.81 4.35
N GLN A 29 -9.57 -1.87 4.94
CA GLN A 29 -9.04 -0.79 5.77
C GLN A 29 -8.62 0.46 4.97
N THR A 30 -8.07 0.26 3.76
CA THR A 30 -7.58 1.37 2.91
C THR A 30 -8.64 1.92 1.95
N GLY A 31 -9.71 1.17 1.69
CA GLY A 31 -10.68 1.50 0.64
C GLY A 31 -10.06 1.51 -0.76
N VAL A 32 -8.98 0.73 -0.97
CA VAL A 32 -8.30 0.51 -2.25
C VAL A 32 -8.63 -0.91 -2.72
N SER A 33 -8.87 -1.08 -4.03
CA SER A 33 -9.22 -2.40 -4.56
C SER A 33 -8.11 -3.42 -4.28
N ARG A 34 -8.50 -4.67 -3.97
CA ARG A 34 -7.57 -5.79 -3.77
C ARG A 34 -6.59 -5.94 -4.94
N TRP A 35 -7.06 -5.74 -6.18
CA TRP A 35 -6.23 -5.88 -7.37
C TRP A 35 -5.16 -4.78 -7.47
N THR A 36 -5.52 -3.54 -7.12
CA THR A 36 -4.54 -2.45 -7.02
C THR A 36 -3.52 -2.75 -5.93
N LEU A 37 -3.95 -3.24 -4.77
CA LEU A 37 -3.06 -3.64 -3.69
C LEU A 37 -2.13 -4.80 -4.08
N ASP A 38 -2.62 -5.80 -4.81
CA ASP A 38 -1.79 -6.90 -5.32
C ASP A 38 -0.67 -6.39 -6.23
N LYS A 39 -0.96 -5.45 -7.13
CA LYS A 39 0.06 -4.78 -7.97
C LYS A 39 1.08 -4.00 -7.15
N ILE A 40 0.63 -3.26 -6.14
CA ILE A 40 1.48 -2.50 -5.20
C ILE A 40 2.41 -3.45 -4.44
N LEU A 41 1.85 -4.51 -3.86
CA LEU A 41 2.60 -5.50 -3.10
C LEU A 41 3.62 -6.23 -3.97
N LYS A 42 3.30 -6.53 -5.23
CA LYS A 42 4.25 -7.12 -6.19
C LYS A 42 5.22 -6.11 -6.81
N GLY A 43 5.07 -4.81 -6.54
CA GLY A 43 5.87 -3.75 -7.16
C GLY A 43 5.66 -3.62 -8.68
N ARG A 44 4.54 -4.13 -9.22
CA ARG A 44 4.23 -4.18 -10.66
C ARG A 44 3.41 -2.97 -11.13
N THR A 45 3.62 -1.81 -10.52
CA THR A 45 2.90 -0.58 -10.89
C THR A 45 3.88 0.58 -11.08
N ASN A 46 3.82 1.19 -12.27
CA ASN A 46 4.70 2.31 -12.65
C ASN A 46 4.08 3.67 -12.28
N SER A 47 2.75 3.71 -12.09
CA SER A 47 2.03 4.93 -11.72
C SER A 47 0.80 4.58 -10.89
N LEU A 48 0.72 5.16 -9.70
CA LEU A 48 -0.46 5.10 -8.85
C LEU A 48 -1.16 6.45 -8.90
N ARG A 49 -2.50 6.42 -8.88
CA ARG A 49 -3.28 7.64 -8.74
C ARG A 49 -2.92 8.31 -7.41
N PRO A 50 -2.80 9.65 -7.33
CA PRO A 50 -2.50 10.35 -6.08
C PRO A 50 -3.48 10.01 -4.95
N SER A 51 -4.75 9.80 -5.28
CA SER A 51 -5.79 9.37 -4.32
C SER A 51 -5.51 8.01 -3.70
N THR A 52 -4.95 7.05 -4.46
CA THR A 52 -4.54 5.73 -3.95
C THR A 52 -3.35 5.86 -3.01
N ILE A 53 -2.36 6.66 -3.39
CA ILE A 53 -1.19 6.92 -2.55
C ILE A 53 -1.62 7.55 -1.23
N ARG A 54 -2.50 8.56 -1.27
CA ARG A 54 -3.03 9.22 -0.07
C ARG A 54 -3.73 8.24 0.87
N LYS A 55 -4.66 7.41 0.37
CA LYS A 55 -5.38 6.41 1.17
C LYS A 55 -4.43 5.44 1.90
N ILE A 56 -3.41 4.98 1.19
CA ILE A 56 -2.44 4.03 1.75
C ILE A 56 -1.49 4.72 2.73
N ASN A 57 -1.07 5.96 2.46
CA ASN A 57 -0.29 6.75 3.41
C ASN A 57 -1.08 7.03 4.68
N GLU A 58 -2.34 7.47 4.58
CA GLU A 58 -3.23 7.65 5.74
C GLU A 58 -3.36 6.37 6.56
N TRP A 59 -3.46 5.23 5.90
CA TRP A 59 -3.47 3.93 6.57
C TRP A 59 -2.13 3.62 7.27
N LEU A 60 -0.99 3.85 6.61
CA LEU A 60 0.33 3.68 7.21
C LEU A 60 0.50 4.57 8.43
N TYR A 61 0.17 5.86 8.34
CA TYR A 61 0.27 6.82 9.45
C TYR A 61 -0.56 6.42 10.67
N LYS A 62 -1.73 5.79 10.47
CA LYS A 62 -2.57 5.31 11.58
C LYS A 62 -1.99 4.12 12.34
N HIS A 63 -0.97 3.46 11.78
CA HIS A 63 -0.36 2.26 12.36
C HIS A 63 1.16 2.41 12.53
N VAL A 64 1.71 3.64 12.53
CA VAL A 64 3.10 3.91 12.92
C VAL A 64 3.23 3.91 14.43
#